data_AF-A0A2P5HHI1-F1
#
_entry.id   AF-A0A2P5HHI1-F1
#
_cell.length_a   1.000
_cell.length_b   1.000
_cell.length_c   1.000
_cell.angle_alpha   90.00
_cell.angle_beta   90.00
_cell.angle_gamma   90.00
#
_symmetry.space_group_name_H-M   'P 1'
#
loop_
_entity.id
_entity.type
_entity.pdbx_description
1 polymer ?
#
loop_
_entity_poly.entity_id
_entity_poly.type
_entity_poly.pdbx_seq_one_letter_code
_entity_poly.pdbx_strand_id
1 'polypeptide(L)'
;MCWSILTCPGGGRLSRTQLIHRHSVSQLHSVLKSQSCETCLGYGAFLFLPTCSRTCWQCLQFRKERLVVPVGVARKALGLTEADQEGIPVMWSIPGRYGIRQLEWGSASLVAVADATELAISKYGSAGRLLEALGGKSITGTGVHSARQLRSLLWSEGYFDANLVPDVGSSLVGRYFGRGSIRFPSLDMASGEIECGHWCRGCGCAEEQRSQLPEDVVAQIVPSDVEPDRELLRLARTAYSRTEFLEHVQHCYGAQRLVTELTY
;
A
#
# COMPACT_ATOMS: atom_id res chain seq x y z
N MET A 1 10.66 -12.09 12.88
CA MET A 1 11.80 -11.32 12.28
C MET A 1 11.27 -10.29 11.27
N CYS A 2 10.68 -9.19 11.74
CA CYS A 2 10.10 -8.16 10.87
C CYS A 2 10.47 -6.72 11.31
N TRP A 3 11.71 -6.50 11.76
CA TRP A 3 12.14 -5.24 12.41
C TRP A 3 13.10 -4.38 11.58
N SER A 4 13.54 -4.85 10.41
CA SER A 4 14.55 -4.15 9.59
C SER A 4 14.00 -2.96 8.78
N ILE A 5 12.70 -2.67 8.85
CA ILE A 5 12.12 -1.46 8.26
C ILE A 5 12.02 -0.35 9.31
N LEU A 6 12.54 -0.46 10.53
CA LEU A 6 12.24 0.52 11.60
C LEU A 6 13.11 1.78 11.65
N THR A 7 14.19 1.90 10.90
CA THR A 7 15.01 3.14 10.91
C THR A 7 14.52 4.12 9.85
N CYS A 8 13.94 5.26 10.26
CA CYS A 8 13.46 6.33 9.36
C CYS A 8 14.68 6.81 8.51
N PRO A 9 14.87 6.38 7.23
CA PRO A 9 16.06 6.79 6.49
C PRO A 9 15.78 8.17 5.91
N GLY A 10 16.70 9.09 6.19
CA GLY A 10 16.65 10.50 5.82
C GLY A 10 16.31 10.81 4.36
N GLY A 11 15.85 12.05 4.18
CA GLY A 11 15.34 12.61 2.93
C GLY A 11 16.29 12.52 1.73
N GLY A 12 15.70 12.65 0.54
CA GLY A 12 16.42 12.67 -0.74
C GLY A 12 16.10 11.49 -1.68
N ARG A 13 14.84 11.05 -1.75
CA ARG A 13 14.45 9.89 -2.57
C ARG A 13 13.49 10.20 -3.73
N LEU A 14 12.82 11.36 -3.74
CA LEU A 14 11.86 11.74 -4.78
C LEU A 14 12.49 12.05 -6.14
N SER A 15 13.70 12.63 -6.18
CA SER A 15 14.39 12.92 -7.45
C SER A 15 14.69 11.64 -8.24
N ARG A 16 14.94 10.53 -7.54
CA ARG A 16 15.23 9.22 -8.14
C ARG A 16 14.00 8.53 -8.73
N THR A 17 12.79 8.99 -8.40
CA THR A 17 11.56 8.40 -8.90
C THR A 17 11.06 9.05 -10.19
N GLN A 18 11.74 10.09 -10.67
CA GLN A 18 11.34 10.92 -11.81
C GLN A 18 9.96 11.59 -11.64
N LEU A 19 9.43 11.69 -10.42
CA LEU A 19 8.13 12.33 -10.15
C LEU A 19 8.24 13.78 -9.65
N ILE A 20 9.45 14.33 -9.51
CA ILE A 20 9.66 15.67 -8.93
C ILE A 20 8.97 16.79 -9.72
N HIS A 21 8.84 16.63 -11.04
CA HIS A 21 8.19 17.62 -11.90
C HIS A 21 6.65 17.58 -11.81
N ARG A 22 6.07 16.57 -11.17
CA ARG A 22 4.62 16.39 -11.05
C ARG A 22 4.03 16.99 -9.79
N HIS A 23 4.84 17.15 -8.76
CA HIS A 23 4.38 17.54 -7.43
C HIS A 23 5.03 18.85 -7.02
N SER A 24 4.22 19.83 -6.66
CA SER A 24 4.74 21.11 -6.19
C SER A 24 5.32 20.97 -4.78
N VAL A 25 6.25 21.87 -4.43
CA VAL A 25 6.75 21.97 -3.05
C VAL A 25 5.60 22.29 -2.09
N SER A 26 4.63 23.10 -2.50
CA SER A 26 3.44 23.42 -1.69
C SER A 26 2.57 22.20 -1.41
N GLN A 27 2.41 21.29 -2.38
CA GLN A 27 1.68 20.04 -2.19
C GLN A 27 2.40 19.11 -1.19
N LEU A 28 3.71 18.90 -1.38
CA LEU A 28 4.52 18.12 -0.45
C LEU A 28 4.48 18.68 0.97
N HIS A 29 4.58 20.01 1.10
CA HIS A 29 4.49 20.70 2.39
C HIS A 29 3.10 20.55 3.02
N SER A 30 2.02 20.64 2.24
CA SER A 30 0.66 20.39 2.74
C SER A 30 0.50 18.97 3.28
N VAL A 31 1.00 17.98 2.54
CA VAL A 31 0.92 16.56 2.93
C VAL A 31 1.80 16.27 4.15
N LEU A 32 2.93 16.96 4.30
CA LEU A 32 3.80 16.88 5.47
C LEU A 32 3.08 17.36 6.74
N LYS A 33 2.21 18.37 6.63
CA LYS A 33 1.43 18.90 7.77
C LYS A 33 0.23 18.05 8.17
N SER A 34 -0.22 17.15 7.29
CA SER A 34 -1.28 16.20 7.61
C SER A 34 -0.68 14.96 8.28
N GLN A 35 -1.41 14.36 9.22
CA GLN A 35 -1.09 13.05 9.80
C GLN A 35 -1.99 11.92 9.26
N SER A 36 -3.13 12.29 8.68
CA SER A 36 -4.19 11.36 8.29
C SER A 36 -3.98 10.76 6.90
N CYS A 37 -4.32 9.49 6.77
CA CYS A 37 -4.53 8.83 5.49
C CYS A 37 -5.64 9.56 4.72
N GLU A 38 -5.38 9.89 3.46
CA GLU A 38 -6.33 10.57 2.58
C GLU A 38 -7.65 9.80 2.42
N THR A 39 -7.61 8.48 2.54
CA THR A 39 -8.75 7.62 2.21
C THR A 39 -9.56 7.15 3.43
N CYS A 40 -8.91 6.83 4.55
CA CYS A 40 -9.59 6.27 5.74
C CYS A 40 -9.42 7.11 7.01
N LEU A 41 -8.76 8.27 6.90
CA LEU A 41 -8.52 9.25 7.97
C LEU A 41 -7.66 8.79 9.16
N GLY A 42 -7.48 7.48 9.40
CA GLY A 42 -6.49 6.96 10.35
C GLY A 42 -5.05 7.34 9.97
N TYR A 43 -4.08 7.16 10.88
CA TYR A 43 -2.71 7.64 10.66
C TYR A 43 -2.06 7.09 9.38
N GLY A 44 -1.59 8.00 8.52
CA GLY A 44 -0.98 7.67 7.25
C GLY A 44 0.54 7.74 7.31
N ALA A 45 1.20 6.63 7.65
CA ALA A 45 2.66 6.56 7.80
C ALA A 45 3.46 6.57 6.47
N PHE A 46 2.77 6.60 5.32
CA PHE A 46 3.39 6.49 4.01
C PHE A 46 2.93 7.61 3.08
N LEU A 47 3.80 7.97 2.14
CA LEU A 47 3.47 8.78 0.97
C LEU A 47 3.37 7.85 -0.24
N PHE A 48 2.20 7.81 -0.88
CA PHE A 48 2.06 7.21 -2.20
C PHE A 48 2.62 8.18 -3.23
N LEU A 49 3.72 7.77 -3.85
CA LEU A 49 4.55 8.62 -4.69
C LEU A 49 3.83 9.10 -5.96
N PRO A 50 3.08 8.26 -6.71
CA PRO A 50 2.41 8.69 -7.94
C PRO A 50 1.49 9.90 -7.76
N THR A 51 0.70 9.93 -6.69
CA THR A 51 -0.28 11.02 -6.42
C THR A 51 0.18 12.01 -5.36
N CYS A 52 1.37 11.81 -4.77
CA CYS A 52 1.87 12.57 -3.63
C CYS A 52 0.81 12.69 -2.53
N SER A 53 0.25 11.57 -2.09
CA SER A 53 -0.77 11.58 -1.06
C SER A 53 -0.50 10.62 0.09
N ARG A 54 -0.94 11.02 1.27
CA ARG A 54 -0.67 10.30 2.52
C ARG A 54 -1.58 9.08 2.62
N THR A 55 -0.99 7.92 2.93
CA THR A 55 -1.72 6.64 3.00
C THR A 55 -1.27 5.82 4.20
N CYS A 56 -2.21 5.11 4.81
CA CYS A 56 -1.91 4.05 5.78
C CYS A 56 -1.51 2.76 5.05
N TRP A 57 -1.02 1.77 5.80
CA TRP A 57 -0.61 0.48 5.25
C TRP A 57 -1.79 -0.29 4.63
N GLN A 58 -2.95 -0.26 5.28
CA GLN A 58 -4.16 -0.94 4.83
C GLN A 58 -4.65 -0.39 3.50
N CYS A 59 -4.73 0.94 3.37
CA CYS A 59 -5.12 1.57 2.12
C CYS A 59 -4.10 1.29 1.02
N LEU A 60 -2.80 1.30 1.33
CA LEU A 60 -1.77 0.94 0.35
C LEU A 60 -1.88 -0.52 -0.12
N GLN A 61 -2.31 -1.44 0.75
CA GLN A 61 -2.42 -2.86 0.42
C GLN A 61 -3.71 -3.17 -0.34
N PHE A 62 -4.82 -2.61 0.12
CA PHE A 62 -6.15 -3.06 -0.30
C PHE A 62 -6.81 -2.16 -1.32
N ARG A 63 -6.38 -0.89 -1.45
CA ARG A 63 -6.92 0.01 -2.48
C ARG A 63 -6.17 -0.20 -3.78
N LYS A 64 -6.89 -0.64 -4.81
CA LYS A 64 -6.37 -0.83 -6.18
C LYS A 64 -5.80 0.46 -6.76
N GLU A 65 -6.29 1.63 -6.34
CA GLU A 65 -5.80 2.94 -6.74
C GLU A 65 -4.36 3.18 -6.28
N ARG A 66 -3.91 2.45 -5.25
CA ARG A 66 -2.55 2.51 -4.70
C ARG A 66 -1.65 1.38 -5.22
N LEU A 67 -2.16 0.55 -6.13
CA LEU A 67 -1.37 -0.50 -6.77
C LEU A 67 -0.51 0.10 -7.87
N VAL A 68 0.77 -0.25 -7.86
CA VAL A 68 1.70 0.03 -8.96
C VAL A 68 2.13 -1.27 -9.64
N VAL A 69 2.35 -1.22 -10.94
CA VAL A 69 2.86 -2.35 -11.73
C VAL A 69 3.90 -1.88 -12.73
N PRO A 70 4.78 -2.76 -13.24
CA PRO A 70 5.66 -2.40 -14.34
C PRO A 70 4.88 -1.92 -15.56
N VAL A 71 5.42 -0.91 -16.25
CA VAL A 71 4.76 -0.30 -17.43
C VAL A 71 4.39 -1.34 -18.48
N GLY A 72 5.28 -2.31 -18.75
CA GLY A 72 5.00 -3.40 -19.69
C GLY A 72 3.88 -4.36 -19.24
N VAL A 73 3.67 -4.52 -17.93
CA VAL A 73 2.56 -5.32 -17.38
C VAL A 73 1.24 -4.59 -17.57
N ALA A 74 1.17 -3.30 -17.21
CA ALA A 74 -0.02 -2.47 -17.44
C ALA A 74 -0.40 -2.45 -18.92
N ARG A 75 0.58 -2.22 -19.81
CA ARG A 75 0.40 -2.19 -21.25
C ARG A 75 -0.30 -3.44 -21.78
N LYS A 76 0.23 -4.60 -21.41
CA LYS A 76 -0.32 -5.91 -21.82
C LYS A 76 -1.71 -6.16 -21.24
N ALA A 77 -1.91 -5.83 -19.97
CA ALA A 77 -3.21 -6.05 -19.33
C ALA A 77 -4.31 -5.21 -19.98
N LEU A 78 -4.01 -3.94 -20.29
CA LEU A 78 -4.95 -2.90 -20.72
C LEU A 78 -5.01 -2.66 -22.24
N GLY A 79 -4.19 -3.36 -23.05
CA GLY A 79 -4.19 -3.17 -24.51
C GLY A 79 -3.61 -1.83 -24.97
N LEU A 80 -2.74 -1.23 -24.16
CA LEU A 80 -2.03 0.00 -24.51
C LEU A 80 -0.84 -0.35 -25.44
N THR A 81 -0.36 0.65 -26.16
CA THR A 81 0.85 0.62 -27.00
C THR A 81 1.92 1.51 -26.39
N GLU A 82 3.10 1.61 -27.01
CA GLU A 82 4.14 2.56 -26.56
C GLU A 82 3.75 4.01 -26.85
N ALA A 83 3.10 4.26 -27.99
CA ALA A 83 2.61 5.59 -28.35
C ALA A 83 1.54 6.11 -27.36
N ASP A 84 0.73 5.22 -26.79
CA ASP A 84 -0.28 5.61 -25.80
C ASP A 84 0.36 6.11 -24.48
N GLN A 85 1.63 5.78 -24.21
CA GLN A 85 2.26 5.98 -22.89
C GLN A 85 2.79 7.39 -22.64
N GLU A 86 2.87 8.24 -23.66
CA GLU A 86 3.38 9.61 -23.51
C GLU A 86 2.56 10.45 -22.50
N GLY A 87 1.30 10.05 -22.23
CA GLY A 87 0.42 10.73 -21.27
C GLY A 87 0.43 10.19 -19.84
N ILE A 88 1.08 9.05 -19.54
CA ILE A 88 0.95 8.42 -18.21
C ILE A 88 2.12 8.77 -17.30
N PRO A 89 1.87 9.12 -16.02
CA PRO A 89 2.92 9.29 -15.04
C PRO A 89 3.70 7.99 -14.81
N VAL A 90 4.92 7.91 -15.34
CA VAL A 90 5.84 6.81 -15.07
C VAL A 90 6.76 7.19 -13.92
N MET A 91 6.82 6.34 -12.90
CA MET A 91 7.78 6.48 -11.81
C MET A 91 8.87 5.44 -11.90
N TRP A 92 10.09 5.81 -11.50
CA TRP A 92 11.14 4.83 -11.26
C TRP A 92 11.09 4.38 -9.81
N SER A 93 10.97 3.07 -9.59
CA SER A 93 11.12 2.51 -8.25
C SER A 93 12.56 2.61 -7.78
N ILE A 94 12.71 2.88 -6.49
CA ILE A 94 13.99 2.86 -5.81
C ILE A 94 14.38 1.38 -5.64
N PRO A 95 15.65 0.98 -5.81
CA PRO A 95 16.09 -0.36 -5.47
C PRO A 95 15.99 -0.63 -3.96
N GLY A 96 15.69 -1.86 -3.58
CA GLY A 96 15.61 -2.24 -2.17
C GLY A 96 14.72 -3.44 -1.91
N ARG A 97 14.43 -3.66 -0.63
CA ARG A 97 13.55 -4.73 -0.18
C ARG A 97 12.10 -4.25 -0.14
N TYR A 98 11.23 -4.94 -0.88
CA TYR A 98 9.83 -4.58 -1.04
C TYR A 98 8.91 -5.79 -0.90
N GLY A 99 7.61 -5.50 -0.81
CA GLY A 99 6.57 -6.50 -0.67
C GLY A 99 6.49 -7.10 0.73
N ILE A 100 5.45 -7.88 0.97
CA ILE A 100 5.22 -8.57 2.25
C ILE A 100 6.38 -9.54 2.53
N ARG A 101 6.92 -10.18 1.48
CA ARG A 101 8.04 -11.13 1.57
C ARG A 101 9.42 -10.47 1.61
N GLN A 102 9.52 -9.13 1.56
CA GLN A 102 10.78 -8.37 1.66
C GLN A 102 11.86 -8.82 0.65
N LEU A 103 11.44 -9.18 -0.56
CA LEU A 103 12.35 -9.60 -1.62
C LEU A 103 13.19 -8.41 -2.10
N GLU A 104 14.42 -8.67 -2.52
CA GLU A 104 15.27 -7.65 -3.15
C GLU A 104 14.82 -7.37 -4.58
N TRP A 105 14.64 -6.10 -4.89
CA TRP A 105 14.26 -5.63 -6.22
C TRP A 105 15.22 -4.55 -6.70
N GLY A 106 15.60 -4.66 -7.97
CA GLY A 106 16.21 -3.57 -8.72
C GLY A 106 15.21 -2.48 -9.10
N SER A 107 15.73 -1.38 -9.65
CA SER A 107 14.92 -0.32 -10.23
C SER A 107 14.06 -0.86 -11.37
N ALA A 108 12.82 -0.40 -11.46
CA ALA A 108 11.93 -0.63 -12.59
C ALA A 108 11.03 0.59 -12.81
N SER A 109 10.64 0.82 -14.07
CA SER A 109 9.59 1.76 -14.43
C SER A 109 8.24 1.20 -14.04
N LEU A 110 7.53 1.92 -13.18
CA LEU A 110 6.23 1.57 -12.65
C LEU A 110 5.20 2.64 -13.01
N VAL A 111 3.95 2.21 -13.06
CA VAL A 111 2.79 3.09 -13.26
C VAL A 111 1.73 2.72 -12.24
N ALA A 112 1.00 3.72 -11.74
CA ALA A 112 -0.18 3.47 -10.94
C ALA A 112 -1.26 2.82 -11.82
N VAL A 113 -1.90 1.77 -11.30
CA VAL A 113 -2.94 1.06 -12.05
C VAL A 113 -4.11 1.98 -12.37
N ALA A 114 -4.48 2.89 -11.46
CA ALA A 114 -5.51 3.89 -11.70
C ALA A 114 -5.22 4.75 -12.95
N ASP A 115 -4.04 5.38 -13.02
CA ASP A 115 -3.66 6.25 -14.14
C ASP A 115 -3.63 5.48 -15.48
N ALA A 116 -3.09 4.25 -15.46
CA ALA A 116 -3.04 3.42 -16.66
C ALA A 116 -4.44 2.99 -17.12
N THR A 117 -5.33 2.69 -16.18
CA THR A 117 -6.73 2.35 -16.46
C THR A 117 -7.49 3.56 -17.00
N GLU A 118 -7.30 4.75 -16.43
CA GLU A 118 -7.94 5.98 -16.91
C GLU A 118 -7.54 6.28 -18.36
N LEU A 119 -6.24 6.17 -18.69
CA LEU A 119 -5.79 6.30 -20.07
C LEU A 119 -6.46 5.25 -20.97
N ALA A 120 -6.51 3.99 -20.54
CA ALA A 120 -7.13 2.93 -21.32
C ALA A 120 -8.62 3.23 -21.57
N ILE A 121 -9.36 3.69 -20.56
CA ILE A 121 -10.75 4.11 -20.69
C ILE A 121 -10.87 5.25 -21.71
N SER A 122 -9.99 6.26 -21.64
CA SER A 122 -9.96 7.35 -22.61
C SER A 122 -9.73 6.84 -24.05
N LYS A 123 -8.81 5.89 -24.23
CA LYS A 123 -8.49 5.30 -25.55
C LYS A 123 -9.67 4.52 -26.14
N TYR A 124 -10.34 3.70 -25.32
CA TYR A 124 -11.45 2.86 -25.76
C TYR A 124 -12.83 3.54 -25.66
N GLY A 125 -12.88 4.74 -25.08
CA GLY A 125 -14.05 5.59 -24.92
C GLY A 125 -14.94 5.26 -23.71
N SER A 126 -14.80 4.09 -23.09
CA SER A 126 -15.48 3.73 -21.84
C SER A 126 -14.86 2.48 -21.22
N ALA A 127 -15.17 2.22 -19.94
CA ALA A 127 -14.82 0.97 -19.27
C ALA A 127 -15.44 -0.27 -19.96
N GLY A 128 -16.69 -0.19 -20.41
CA GLY A 128 -17.35 -1.30 -21.12
C GLY A 128 -16.63 -1.67 -22.42
N ARG A 129 -16.34 -0.67 -23.25
CA ARG A 129 -15.61 -0.88 -24.53
C ARG A 129 -14.18 -1.35 -24.32
N LEU A 130 -13.52 -0.93 -23.24
CA LEU A 130 -12.21 -1.46 -22.82
C LEU A 130 -12.33 -2.96 -22.52
N LEU A 131 -13.29 -3.37 -21.70
CA LEU A 131 -13.48 -4.78 -21.33
C LEU A 131 -13.83 -5.64 -22.55
N GLU A 132 -14.73 -5.17 -23.42
CA GLU A 132 -15.06 -5.83 -24.70
C GLU A 132 -13.83 -5.99 -25.59
N ALA A 133 -13.05 -4.93 -25.78
CA ALA A 133 -11.86 -4.95 -26.63
C ALA A 133 -10.75 -5.88 -26.11
N LEU A 134 -10.78 -6.24 -24.83
CA LEU A 134 -9.84 -7.15 -24.20
C LEU A 134 -10.38 -8.58 -24.06
N GLY A 135 -11.70 -8.77 -24.11
CA GLY A 135 -12.36 -10.08 -24.08
C GLY A 135 -11.95 -10.95 -25.26
N GLY A 136 -11.10 -11.95 -25.00
CA GLY A 136 -10.61 -12.88 -26.02
C GLY A 136 -9.17 -12.65 -26.50
N LYS A 137 -8.50 -11.57 -26.09
CA LYS A 137 -7.09 -11.35 -26.45
C LYS A 137 -6.14 -12.16 -25.59
N SER A 138 -5.42 -13.11 -26.19
CA SER A 138 -4.34 -13.82 -25.50
C SER A 138 -3.23 -12.87 -25.09
N ILE A 139 -2.73 -13.01 -23.85
CA ILE A 139 -1.54 -12.29 -23.37
C ILE A 139 -0.35 -13.24 -23.47
N THR A 140 0.73 -12.78 -24.10
CA THR A 140 1.97 -13.55 -24.31
C THR A 140 3.23 -12.80 -23.85
N GLY A 141 4.34 -13.54 -23.73
CA GLY A 141 5.68 -13.01 -23.39
C GLY A 141 5.91 -12.71 -21.90
N THR A 142 7.03 -12.03 -21.60
CA THR A 142 7.47 -11.72 -20.23
C THR A 142 6.42 -10.93 -19.43
N GLY A 143 6.21 -11.30 -18.16
CA GLY A 143 5.23 -10.64 -17.29
C GLY A 143 3.77 -11.04 -17.54
N VAL A 144 3.53 -12.05 -18.37
CA VAL A 144 2.18 -12.55 -18.71
C VAL A 144 1.35 -12.90 -17.48
N HIS A 145 1.93 -13.55 -16.47
CA HIS A 145 1.20 -13.90 -15.25
C HIS A 145 0.69 -12.67 -14.50
N SER A 146 1.56 -11.66 -14.32
CA SER A 146 1.16 -10.40 -13.70
C SER A 146 0.08 -9.68 -14.52
N ALA A 147 0.22 -9.68 -15.85
CA ALA A 147 -0.73 -9.01 -16.74
C ALA A 147 -2.10 -9.72 -16.74
N ARG A 148 -2.13 -11.06 -16.71
CA ARG A 148 -3.38 -11.83 -16.57
C ARG A 148 -4.04 -11.59 -15.22
N GLN A 149 -3.26 -11.49 -14.14
CA GLN A 149 -3.81 -11.17 -12.81
C GLN A 149 -4.38 -9.75 -12.76
N LEU A 150 -3.66 -8.76 -13.29
CA LEU A 150 -4.16 -7.39 -13.39
C LEU A 150 -5.45 -7.35 -14.22
N ARG A 151 -5.46 -8.08 -15.33
CA ARG A 151 -6.64 -8.25 -16.15
C ARG A 151 -7.79 -8.90 -15.35
N SER A 152 -7.56 -9.99 -14.64
CA SER A 152 -8.60 -10.61 -13.80
C SER A 152 -9.16 -9.65 -12.75
N LEU A 153 -8.30 -8.82 -12.13
CA LEU A 153 -8.74 -7.80 -11.16
C LEU A 153 -9.65 -6.75 -11.82
N LEU A 154 -9.38 -6.36 -13.06
CA LEU A 154 -10.22 -5.43 -13.83
C LEU A 154 -11.63 -5.99 -14.12
N TRP A 155 -11.78 -7.33 -14.14
CA TRP A 155 -13.02 -8.04 -14.46
C TRP A 155 -13.80 -8.49 -13.22
N SER A 156 -13.20 -8.47 -12.03
CA SER A 156 -13.96 -8.79 -10.82
C SER A 156 -15.07 -7.76 -10.63
N GLU A 157 -16.30 -8.22 -10.38
CA GLU A 157 -17.40 -7.34 -9.97
C GLU A 157 -16.91 -6.45 -8.82
N GLY A 158 -17.04 -5.13 -8.96
CA GLY A 158 -16.48 -4.18 -8.01
C GLY A 158 -15.06 -3.68 -8.31
N TYR A 159 -14.47 -3.93 -9.48
CA TYR A 159 -13.26 -3.19 -9.90
C TYR A 159 -13.47 -1.67 -9.91
N PHE A 160 -14.70 -1.18 -10.03
CA PHE A 160 -15.03 0.24 -9.83
C PHE A 160 -15.64 0.54 -8.46
N ASP A 161 -15.93 -0.47 -7.64
CA ASP A 161 -16.38 -0.29 -6.27
C ASP A 161 -15.17 -0.08 -5.36
N ALA A 162 -15.03 1.14 -4.83
CA ALA A 162 -13.92 1.48 -3.95
C ALA A 162 -13.86 0.57 -2.72
N ASN A 163 -14.98 -0.01 -2.26
CA ASN A 163 -15.08 -0.73 -0.99
C ASN A 163 -14.73 -2.22 -1.07
N LEU A 164 -14.60 -2.80 -2.27
CA LEU A 164 -14.21 -4.19 -2.42
C LEU A 164 -12.70 -4.34 -2.15
N VAL A 165 -12.35 -4.94 -1.02
CA VAL A 165 -10.96 -5.29 -0.69
C VAL A 165 -10.61 -6.57 -1.43
N PRO A 166 -9.63 -6.57 -2.38
CA PRO A 166 -9.22 -7.78 -3.05
C PRO A 166 -8.69 -8.79 -2.03
N ASP A 167 -9.02 -10.06 -2.22
CA ASP A 167 -8.44 -11.15 -1.45
C ASP A 167 -6.90 -11.03 -1.46
N VAL A 168 -6.33 -11.06 -0.26
CA VAL A 168 -4.91 -10.87 0.07
C VAL A 168 -4.03 -11.94 -0.61
N GLY A 169 -4.65 -13.02 -1.12
CA GLY A 169 -4.04 -14.02 -2.00
C GLY A 169 -3.70 -13.54 -3.42
N SER A 170 -4.12 -12.33 -3.83
CA SER A 170 -3.75 -11.72 -5.11
C SER A 170 -2.24 -11.51 -5.19
N SER A 171 -1.53 -12.44 -5.84
CA SER A 171 -0.07 -12.44 -5.94
C SER A 171 0.50 -11.16 -6.57
N LEU A 172 -0.33 -10.38 -7.26
CA LEU A 172 0.06 -9.13 -7.90
C LEU A 172 0.28 -8.00 -6.89
N VAL A 173 -0.67 -7.82 -5.96
CA VAL A 173 -0.58 -6.80 -4.90
C VAL A 173 0.66 -7.08 -4.06
N GLY A 174 0.80 -8.30 -3.54
CA GLY A 174 1.96 -8.69 -2.72
C GLY A 174 3.31 -8.55 -3.45
N ARG A 175 3.35 -8.75 -4.78
CA ARG A 175 4.58 -8.68 -5.59
C ARG A 175 5.12 -7.25 -5.77
N TYR A 176 4.24 -6.27 -5.94
CA TYR A 176 4.64 -4.88 -6.20
C TYR A 176 4.34 -3.93 -5.03
N PHE A 177 3.75 -4.45 -3.95
CA PHE A 177 3.45 -3.71 -2.73
C PHE A 177 4.66 -2.94 -2.21
N GLY A 178 4.43 -1.68 -1.84
CA GLY A 178 5.44 -0.78 -1.29
C GLY A 178 6.37 -0.14 -2.31
N ARG A 179 6.40 -0.59 -3.58
CA ARG A 179 7.33 -0.04 -4.59
C ARG A 179 6.94 1.35 -5.12
N GLY A 180 5.70 1.75 -4.89
CA GLY A 180 5.14 3.06 -5.22
C GLY A 180 5.07 4.02 -4.04
N SER A 181 5.70 3.68 -2.90
CA SER A 181 5.53 4.42 -1.66
C SER A 181 6.82 4.53 -0.87
N ILE A 182 6.91 5.54 -0.02
CA ILE A 182 7.96 5.68 0.99
C ILE A 182 7.33 5.96 2.35
N ARG A 183 8.06 5.66 3.43
CA ARG A 183 7.67 6.20 4.73
C ARG A 183 7.75 7.72 4.70
N PHE A 184 6.78 8.34 5.34
CA PHE A 184 6.63 9.79 5.28
C PHE A 184 6.21 10.32 6.63
N PRO A 185 7.07 11.11 7.29
CA PRO A 185 6.74 11.65 8.60
C PRO A 185 5.62 12.69 8.47
N SER A 186 4.98 13.01 9.58
CA SER A 186 4.14 14.20 9.70
C SER A 186 4.86 15.27 10.53
N LEU A 187 4.57 16.53 10.27
CA LEU A 187 5.06 17.68 11.02
C LEU A 187 3.88 18.29 11.77
N ASP A 188 3.94 18.25 13.10
CA ASP A 188 3.00 19.00 13.92
C ASP A 188 3.35 20.49 13.84
N MET A 189 2.41 21.29 13.37
CA MET A 189 2.61 22.73 13.21
C MET A 189 2.58 23.50 14.53
N ALA A 190 1.98 22.95 15.59
CA ALA A 190 1.89 23.59 16.89
C ALA A 190 3.20 23.42 17.69
N SER A 191 3.71 22.19 17.73
CA SER A 191 4.95 21.87 18.46
C SER A 191 6.22 21.97 17.61
N GLY A 192 6.11 21.88 16.29
CA GLY A 192 7.23 21.71 15.37
C GLY A 192 7.83 20.29 15.39
N GLU A 193 7.22 19.35 16.12
CA GLU A 193 7.71 17.98 16.22
C GLU A 193 7.44 17.17 14.95
N ILE A 194 8.39 16.28 14.63
CA ILE A 194 8.29 15.35 13.50
C ILE A 194 7.91 13.97 14.02
N GLU A 195 6.88 13.38 13.43
CA GLU A 195 6.36 12.09 13.82
C GLU A 195 6.45 11.07 12.67
N CYS A 196 7.17 9.95 12.87
CA CYS A 196 7.30 8.86 11.88
C CYS A 196 6.20 7.77 12.02
N GLY A 197 5.22 7.95 12.91
CA GLY A 197 4.21 6.95 13.28
C GLY A 197 4.76 5.85 14.21
N HIS A 198 3.87 5.27 15.01
CA HIS A 198 4.19 4.25 16.01
C HIS A 198 3.53 2.91 15.67
N TRP A 199 4.28 1.81 15.75
CA TRP A 199 3.76 0.46 15.55
C TRP A 199 3.83 -0.33 16.84
N CYS A 200 2.76 -1.04 17.16
CA CYS A 200 2.68 -1.84 18.38
C CYS A 200 3.44 -3.16 18.23
N ARG A 201 4.53 -3.34 19.01
CA ARG A 201 5.25 -4.62 19.08
C ARG A 201 4.30 -5.72 19.57
N GLY A 202 3.42 -5.41 20.52
CA GLY A 202 2.40 -6.34 20.99
C GLY A 202 1.53 -6.93 19.87
N CYS A 203 0.98 -6.08 19.01
CA CYS A 203 0.23 -6.55 17.84
C CYS A 203 1.09 -7.36 16.87
N GLY A 204 2.35 -6.94 16.66
CA GLY A 204 3.30 -7.70 15.84
C GLY A 204 3.57 -9.11 16.39
N CYS A 205 3.73 -9.25 17.71
CA CYS A 205 3.91 -10.54 18.37
C CYS A 205 2.65 -11.41 18.27
N ALA A 206 1.47 -10.82 18.48
CA ALA A 206 0.20 -11.53 18.35
C ALA A 206 0.00 -12.09 16.93
N GLU A 207 0.37 -11.33 15.90
CA GLU A 207 0.33 -11.82 14.50
C GLU A 207 1.38 -12.92 14.24
N GLU A 208 2.63 -12.74 14.68
CA GLU A 208 3.69 -13.75 14.53
C GLU A 208 3.34 -15.08 15.25
N GLN A 209 2.60 -15.01 16.37
CA GLN A 209 2.22 -16.16 17.21
C GLN A 209 0.75 -16.56 17.07
N ARG A 210 0.06 -16.12 16.01
CA ARG A 210 -1.39 -16.30 15.84
C ARG A 210 -1.89 -17.73 16.07
N SER A 211 -1.15 -18.74 15.63
CA SER A 211 -1.52 -20.16 15.78
C SER A 211 -1.36 -20.69 17.21
N GLN A 212 -0.81 -19.89 18.10
CA GLN A 212 -0.59 -20.18 19.52
C GLN A 212 -1.49 -19.32 20.41
N LEU A 213 -2.29 -18.41 19.85
CA LEU A 213 -3.22 -17.60 20.61
C LEU A 213 -4.41 -18.46 21.07
N PRO A 214 -4.79 -18.41 22.36
CA PRO A 214 -6.03 -19.01 22.83
C PRO A 214 -7.26 -18.47 22.09
N GLU A 215 -8.28 -19.31 21.86
CA GLU A 215 -9.49 -18.92 21.11
C GLU A 215 -10.25 -17.75 21.76
N ASP A 216 -10.30 -17.70 23.09
CA ASP A 216 -10.92 -16.61 23.85
C ASP A 216 -10.17 -15.28 23.65
N VAL A 217 -8.83 -15.33 23.55
CA VAL A 217 -8.01 -14.17 23.23
C VAL A 217 -8.26 -13.70 21.80
N VAL A 218 -8.35 -14.63 20.84
CA VAL A 218 -8.68 -14.28 19.45
C VAL A 218 -10.05 -13.60 19.39
N ALA A 219 -11.06 -14.13 20.08
CA ALA A 219 -12.41 -13.53 20.14
C ALA A 219 -12.46 -12.14 20.81
N GLN A 220 -11.52 -11.83 21.70
CA GLN A 220 -11.39 -10.48 22.29
C GLN A 220 -10.76 -9.47 21.33
N ILE A 221 -9.85 -9.91 20.47
CA ILE A 221 -9.09 -9.04 19.56
C ILE A 221 -9.83 -8.86 18.23
N VAL A 222 -10.46 -9.92 17.73
CA VAL A 222 -11.03 -10.01 16.39
C VAL A 222 -12.55 -9.94 16.47
N PRO A 223 -13.20 -8.96 15.81
CA PRO A 223 -14.65 -8.93 15.68
C PRO A 223 -15.19 -10.22 15.05
N SER A 224 -16.38 -10.68 15.48
CA SER A 224 -16.94 -11.98 15.09
C SER A 224 -17.19 -12.14 13.58
N ASP A 225 -17.32 -11.03 12.85
CA ASP A 225 -17.55 -10.96 11.41
C ASP A 225 -16.27 -10.81 10.58
N VAL A 226 -15.10 -10.78 11.22
CA VAL A 226 -13.81 -10.57 10.56
C VAL A 226 -12.94 -11.81 10.65
N GLU A 227 -12.29 -12.15 9.55
CA GLU A 227 -11.33 -13.25 9.50
C GLU A 227 -10.09 -12.94 10.38
N PRO A 228 -9.71 -13.83 11.32
CA PRO A 228 -8.66 -13.55 12.30
C PRO A 228 -7.30 -13.19 11.72
N ASP A 229 -6.84 -13.87 10.67
CA ASP A 229 -5.53 -13.62 10.07
C ASP A 229 -5.46 -12.19 9.50
N ARG A 230 -6.52 -11.76 8.82
CA ARG A 230 -6.66 -10.43 8.27
C ARG A 230 -6.62 -9.37 9.36
N GLU A 231 -7.33 -9.57 10.47
CA GLU A 231 -7.41 -8.57 11.53
C GLU A 231 -6.12 -8.47 12.35
N LEU A 232 -5.50 -9.60 12.69
CA LEU A 232 -4.20 -9.62 13.37
C LEU A 232 -3.12 -8.96 12.50
N LEU A 233 -3.11 -9.25 11.19
CA LEU A 233 -2.22 -8.57 10.24
C LEU A 233 -2.52 -7.07 10.15
N ARG A 234 -3.79 -6.67 10.12
CA ARG A 234 -4.19 -5.26 10.12
C ARG A 234 -3.64 -4.55 11.34
N LEU A 235 -3.84 -5.09 12.54
CA LEU A 235 -3.37 -4.51 13.80
C LEU A 235 -1.85 -4.41 13.85
N ALA A 236 -1.14 -5.48 13.47
CA ALA A 236 0.33 -5.52 13.46
C ALA A 236 0.96 -4.48 12.50
N ARG A 237 0.23 -4.07 11.46
CA ARG A 237 0.72 -3.14 10.43
C ARG A 237 0.14 -1.74 10.54
N THR A 238 -0.81 -1.53 11.46
CA THR A 238 -1.35 -0.20 11.77
C THR A 238 -0.26 0.64 12.43
N ALA A 239 -0.03 1.81 11.83
CA ALA A 239 0.71 2.88 12.46
C ALA A 239 -0.28 3.78 13.19
N TYR A 240 0.15 4.35 14.31
CA TYR A 240 -0.62 5.25 15.13
C TYR A 240 0.12 6.57 15.28
N SER A 241 -0.60 7.68 15.47
CA SER A 241 -0.01 8.85 16.11
C SER A 241 0.41 8.51 17.55
N ARG A 242 1.19 9.36 18.21
CA ARG A 242 1.67 9.16 19.57
C ARG A 242 0.52 9.06 20.54
N THR A 243 -0.47 9.92 20.40
CA THR A 243 -1.68 9.94 21.24
C THR A 243 -2.48 8.65 21.04
N GLU A 244 -2.80 8.29 19.79
CA GLU A 244 -3.52 7.05 19.48
C GLU A 244 -2.73 5.82 19.92
N PHE A 245 -1.40 5.85 19.85
CA PHE A 245 -0.54 4.76 20.28
C PHE A 245 -0.62 4.54 21.78
N LEU A 246 -0.53 5.62 22.57
CA LEU A 246 -0.62 5.56 24.03
C LEU A 246 -1.98 5.08 24.51
N GLU A 247 -3.06 5.41 23.80
CA GLU A 247 -4.40 4.87 24.05
C GLU A 247 -4.49 3.39 23.65
N HIS A 248 -3.95 3.04 22.48
CA HIS A 248 -3.95 1.67 21.98
C HIS A 248 -3.25 0.68 22.91
N VAL A 249 -2.05 1.02 23.41
CA VAL A 249 -1.26 0.08 24.24
C VAL A 249 -1.90 -0.22 25.59
N GLN A 250 -2.79 0.64 26.10
CA GLN A 250 -3.52 0.38 27.34
C GLN A 250 -4.46 -0.82 27.22
N HIS A 251 -4.99 -1.07 26.02
CA HIS A 251 -5.99 -2.12 25.74
C HIS A 251 -5.45 -3.25 24.86
N CYS A 252 -4.19 -3.16 24.41
CA CYS A 252 -3.58 -4.15 23.55
C CYS A 252 -3.09 -5.37 24.34
N TYR A 253 -3.73 -6.53 24.13
CA TYR A 253 -3.32 -7.81 24.72
C TYR A 253 -1.82 -8.09 24.58
N GLY A 254 -1.27 -7.95 23.37
CA GLY A 254 0.14 -8.22 23.13
C GLY A 254 1.07 -7.23 23.82
N ALA A 255 0.66 -5.96 23.97
CA ALA A 255 1.48 -4.95 24.65
C ALA A 255 1.50 -5.21 26.17
N GLN A 256 0.35 -5.54 26.75
CA GLN A 256 0.23 -5.89 28.16
C GLN A 256 1.11 -7.09 28.52
N ARG A 257 1.15 -8.13 27.67
CA ARG A 257 2.04 -9.28 27.86
C ARG A 257 3.52 -8.92 27.85
N LEU A 258 3.96 -8.08 26.91
CA LEU A 258 5.35 -7.66 26.83
C LEU A 258 5.79 -6.84 28.05
N VAL A 259 4.89 -6.04 28.63
CA VAL A 259 5.20 -5.29 29.85
C VAL A 259 5.40 -6.24 31.03
N THR A 260 4.55 -7.26 31.18
CA THR A 260 4.68 -8.27 32.23
C THR A 260 5.99 -9.05 32.12
N GLU A 261 6.42 -9.38 30.90
CA GLU A 261 7.68 -10.10 30.64
C GLU A 261 8.94 -9.27 30.96
N LEU A 262 8.85 -7.93 30.99
CA LEU A 262 9.96 -7.02 31.32
C LEU A 262 10.07 -6.69 32.82
N THR A 263 9.05 -7.04 33.60
CA THR A 263 9.02 -6.84 35.06
C THR A 263 9.55 -8.02 35.86
N TYR A 264 10.05 -9.07 35.19
CA TYR A 264 10.74 -10.22 35.75
C TYR A 264 12.16 -10.31 35.21
#